data_AF-A0A6M0Q4V1-F1
#
_entry.id   AF-A0A6M0Q4V1-F1
#
_cell.length_a   1.000
_cell.length_b   1.000
_cell.length_c   1.000
_cell.angle_alpha   90.00
_cell.angle_beta   90.00
_cell.angle_gamma   90.00
#
_symmetry.space_group_name_H-M   'P 1'
#
loop_
_entity.id
_entity.type
_entity.pdbx_description
1 polymer ?
#
loop_
_entity_poly.entity_id
_entity_poly.type
_entity_poly.pdbx_seq_one_letter_code
_entity_poly.pdbx_strand_id
1 'polypeptide(L)' 'MKIHLHNQGIYMAGKAWEIQRKLKEYSKHYDSVADWIADERAGKKKNNVIPFAAKKSTK' A
#
# COMPACT_ATOMS: atom_id res chain seq x y z
N MET A 1 1.57 -15.14 1.30
CA MET A 1 1.72 -14.23 0.14
C MET A 1 2.20 -12.83 0.56
N LYS A 2 3.18 -12.26 -0.14
CA LYS A 2 3.69 -10.88 0.01
C LYS A 2 3.39 -10.07 -1.26
N ILE A 3 2.96 -8.82 -1.11
CA ILE A 3 2.66 -7.91 -2.23
C ILE A 3 3.70 -6.79 -2.22
N HIS A 4 4.39 -6.63 -3.34
CA HIS A 4 5.38 -5.59 -3.58
C HIS A 4 4.82 -4.63 -4.63
N LEU A 5 4.55 -3.39 -4.22
CA LEU A 5 4.22 -2.34 -5.19
C LEU A 5 5.50 -1.85 -5.87
N HIS A 6 5.51 -1.95 -7.19
CA HIS A 6 6.54 -1.36 -8.04
C HIS A 6 6.00 -0.08 -8.70
N ASN A 7 6.90 0.71 -9.30
CA ASN A 7 6.52 1.99 -9.91
C ASN A 7 5.66 1.83 -11.18
N GLN A 8 5.63 0.64 -11.78
CA GLN A 8 4.88 0.32 -13.01
C GLN A 8 3.91 -0.87 -12.86
N GLY A 9 3.77 -1.45 -11.65
CA GLY A 9 2.96 -2.65 -11.48
C GLY A 9 2.98 -3.22 -10.06
N ILE A 10 2.40 -4.41 -9.92
CA ILE A 10 2.30 -5.14 -8.64
C ILE A 10 2.98 -6.49 -8.80
N TYR A 11 3.92 -6.79 -7.91
CA TYR A 11 4.54 -8.10 -7.78
C TYR A 11 3.98 -8.83 -6.57
N MET A 12 3.60 -10.10 -6.76
CA MET A 12 3.06 -10.93 -5.69
C MET A 12 3.90 -12.20 -5.56
N ALA A 13 4.44 -12.45 -4.38
CA ALA A 13 5.24 -13.63 -4.08
C ALA A 13 4.51 -14.54 -3.08
N GLY A 14 4.30 -15.81 -3.43
CA GLY A 14 3.62 -16.77 -2.57
C GLY A 14 3.13 -18.01 -3.30
N LYS A 15 2.30 -18.80 -2.63
CA LYS A 15 1.67 -19.98 -3.25
C LYS A 15 0.65 -19.50 -4.30
N ALA A 16 0.62 -20.17 -5.45
CA ALA A 16 -0.23 -19.76 -6.59
C ALA A 16 -1.71 -19.59 -6.21
N TRP A 17 -2.25 -20.52 -5.42
CA TRP A 17 -3.65 -20.46 -4.97
C TRP A 17 -3.95 -19.27 -4.05
N GLU A 18 -2.99 -18.83 -3.23
CA GLU A 18 -3.14 -17.65 -2.38
C GLU A 18 -3.24 -16.40 -3.26
N ILE A 19 -2.40 -16.33 -4.28
CA ILE A 19 -2.36 -15.23 -5.24
C ILE A 19 -3.68 -15.15 -6.01
N GLN A 20 -4.18 -16.27 -6.53
CA GLN A 20 -5.45 -16.32 -7.24
C GLN A 20 -6.63 -15.87 -6.36
N ARG A 21 -6.66 -16.32 -5.10
CA ARG A 21 -7.70 -15.92 -4.16
C ARG A 21 -7.64 -14.42 -3.85
N LYS A 22 -6.44 -13.86 -3.68
CA LYS A 22 -6.24 -12.43 -3.44
C LYS A 22 -6.67 -11.60 -4.65
N LEU A 23 -6.28 -11.99 -5.86
CA LEU A 23 -6.73 -11.32 -7.10
C LEU A 23 -8.25 -11.30 -7.23
N LYS A 24 -8.92 -12.41 -6.88
CA LYS A 24 -10.38 -12.52 -6.95
C LYS A 24 -11.09 -11.67 -5.89
N GLU A 25 -10.46 -11.47 -4.74
CA GLU A 25 -10.92 -10.53 -3.71
C GLU A 25 -10.80 -9.08 -4.21
N TYR A 26 -9.63 -8.69 -4.71
CA TYR A 26 -9.37 -7.32 -5.18
C TYR A 26 -10.14 -6.95 -6.46
N SER A 27 -10.42 -7.92 -7.33
CA SER A 27 -11.27 -7.72 -8.51
C SER A 27 -12.70 -7.28 -8.17
N LYS A 28 -13.16 -7.46 -6.93
CA LYS A 28 -14.46 -6.93 -6.47
C LYS A 28 -14.39 -5.48 -6.02
N HIS A 29 -13.19 -5.01 -5.67
CA HIS A 29 -12.95 -3.69 -5.09
C HIS A 29 -12.40 -2.71 -6.13
N TYR A 30 -11.72 -3.20 -7.16
CA TYR A 30 -11.07 -2.39 -8.18
C TYR A 30 -11.35 -2.98 -9.57
N ASP A 31 -11.81 -2.13 -10.49
CA ASP A 31 -12.02 -2.49 -11.90
C ASP A 31 -10.70 -2.68 -12.65
N SER A 32 -9.68 -1.90 -12.30
CA SER A 32 -8.36 -1.95 -12.94
C SER A 32 -7.22 -2.09 -11.93
N VAL A 33 -6.12 -2.69 -12.41
CA VAL A 33 -4.86 -2.74 -11.65
C VAL A 33 -4.31 -1.33 -11.40
N ALA A 34 -4.58 -0.39 -12.32
CA ALA A 34 -4.16 1.00 -12.15
C ALA A 34 -4.88 1.67 -10.97
N ASP A 35 -6.19 1.43 -10.81
CA ASP A 35 -6.97 1.96 -9.67
C ASP A 35 -6.51 1.35 -8.36
N TRP A 36 -6.20 0.06 -8.35
CA TRP A 36 -5.62 -0.58 -7.17
C TRP A 36 -4.25 0.03 -6.79
N ILE A 37 -3.36 0.24 -7.77
CA ILE A 37 -2.06 0.90 -7.54
C ILE A 37 -2.27 2.34 -7.06
N ALA A 38 -3.23 3.07 -7.63
CA ALA A 38 -3.52 4.44 -7.25
C ALA A 38 -4.04 4.54 -5.82
N ASP A 39 -4.93 3.62 -5.40
CA ASP A 39 -5.47 3.55 -4.04
C ASP A 39 -4.38 3.20 -3.01
N GLU A 40 -3.53 2.22 -3.31
CA GLU A 40 -2.38 1.86 -2.47
C GLU A 40 -1.36 3.02 -2.35
N ARG A 41 -1.14 3.77 -3.44
CA ARG A 41 -0.29 4.98 -3.43
C ARG A 41 -0.93 6.13 -2.66
N ALA A 42 -2.24 6.30 -2.76
CA ALA A 42 -3.00 7.30 -2.00
C ALA A 42 -3.01 6.95 -0.50
N GLY A 43 -3.11 5.66 -0.15
CA GLY A 43 -3.06 5.15 1.21
C GLY A 43 -1.71 5.39 1.92
N LYS A 44 -0.60 5.48 1.18
CA LYS A 44 0.71 5.85 1.73
C LYS A 44 0.88 7.32 2.12
N LYS A 45 -0.13 8.20 1.90
CA LYS A 45 -0.12 9.58 2.40
C LYS A 45 -0.45 9.74 3.89
N LYS A 46 -0.58 8.64 4.65
CA LYS A 46 -0.70 8.71 6.11
C LYS A 46 0.58 8.19 6.76
N ASN A 47 1.46 9.15 7.05
CA ASN A 47 2.42 9.21 8.16
C ASN A 47 3.80 9.72 7.68
N ASN A 48 4.06 11.02 7.85
CA ASN A 48 4.98 11.45 8.92
C ASN A 48 4.91 12.98 9.10
N VAL A 49 4.01 13.45 9.97
CA VAL A 49 4.30 14.65 10.76
C VAL A 49 4.18 14.23 12.22
N ILE A 50 5.20 13.53 12.71
CA ILE A 50 5.49 13.61 14.13
C ILE A 50 6.05 15.02 14.33
N PRO A 51 5.42 15.94 15.07
CA PRO A 51 6.11 17.15 15.50
C PRO A 51 7.25 16.70 16.43
N PHE A 52 8.45 16.58 15.86
CA PHE A 52 9.67 16.43 16.62
C PHE A 52 9.86 17.70 17.45
N ALA A 53 10.08 17.51 18.75
CA ALA A 53 10.38 18.51 19.78
C ALA A 53 9.17 19.14 20.52
N ALA A 54 8.59 18.36 21.42
CA ALA A 54 8.25 18.88 22.73
C ALA A 54 9.51 19.44 23.42
N LYS A 55 9.36 20.61 24.06
CA LYS A 55 10.29 21.32 24.98
C LYS A 55 11.60 21.85 24.37
N LYS A 56 11.61 23.13 24.01
CA LYS A 56 12.79 23.97 24.21
C LYS A 56 12.68 24.66 25.58
N SER A 57 13.55 24.21 26.48
CA SER A 57 13.99 24.99 27.65
C SER A 57 14.66 26.28 27.18
N THR A 58 14.22 27.44 27.68
CA THR A 58 14.89 28.77 27.71
C THR A 58 13.86 29.75 28.28
N LYS A 59 14.09 30.58 29.30
CA LYS A 59 15.24 30.95 30.14
C LYS A 59 14.67 31.39 31.49
#